data_AF-A0A842RG60-F1
#
_entry.id   AF-A0A842RG60-F1
#
_cell.length_a   1.000
_cell.length_b   1.000
_cell.length_c   1.000
_cell.angle_alpha   90.00
_cell.angle_beta   90.00
_cell.angle_gamma   90.00
#
_symmetry.space_group_name_H-M   'P 1'
#
loop_
_entity.id
_entity.type
_entity.pdbx_description
1 polymer ?
#
loop_
_entity_poly.entity_id
_entity_poly.type
_entity_poly.pdbx_seq_one_letter_code
_entity_poly.pdbx_strand_id
1 'polypeptide(L)'
;MTENANNSQGSSNNQPVPIELIQRYYRDVFDPGDLISTIGLSTFYRREFAVLLEEEVFIRNISFKSSAELIDFLSANPVRRAFVGAVYEVPPTKRDTIQKIKWEAREFCFDLDLNDYDPVRVCGCRGKEQYCASCWSLVQDAAAFLDRTLREDFGFTDIDWFFSGRRGFHAWVKDPESRELAQEQRISIVRYLSLIKDESRTQAVEKDLSQVVPFRDRIIELIARSFFARASEAELRASPFNFTKRDIDRLKINLNNQKQSFNRIYNTLLGKKHDRNKIFTYIISHRYPRIDRKVSIDIRRLLKVPGSVQGSNGKICCKVDIKKIHEFFPDNAPTVWDQVE
;
A
#
# COMPACT_ATOMS: atom_id res chain seq x y z
N MET A 1 -18.66 -25.31 15.92
CA MET A 1 -19.59 -24.18 15.74
C MET A 1 -18.99 -23.30 14.67
N THR A 2 -19.59 -23.33 13.49
CA THR A 2 -19.13 -22.69 12.27
C THR A 2 -19.39 -21.19 12.35
N GLU A 3 -18.35 -20.39 12.59
CA GLU A 3 -18.43 -18.94 12.40
C GLU A 3 -18.47 -18.65 10.90
N ASN A 4 -19.55 -17.99 10.50
CA ASN A 4 -19.79 -17.53 9.15
C ASN A 4 -18.62 -16.66 8.68
N ALA A 5 -17.95 -17.10 7.62
CA ALA A 5 -17.11 -16.22 6.82
C ALA A 5 -18.03 -15.17 6.20
N ASN A 6 -18.07 -13.99 6.84
CA ASN A 6 -18.67 -12.79 6.26
C ASN A 6 -17.91 -12.46 4.97
N ASN A 7 -18.38 -13.01 3.85
CA ASN A 7 -18.16 -12.42 2.54
C ASN A 7 -18.88 -11.07 2.57
N SER A 8 -18.16 -10.02 2.93
CA SER A 8 -18.58 -8.66 2.61
C SER A 8 -18.60 -8.57 1.08
N GLN A 9 -19.79 -8.73 0.51
CA GLN A 9 -20.09 -8.04 -0.75
C GLN A 9 -19.82 -6.58 -0.43
N GLY A 10 -18.79 -5.99 -1.05
CA GLY A 10 -18.64 -4.54 -0.98
C GLY A 10 -19.98 -3.95 -1.42
N SER A 11 -20.71 -3.33 -0.50
CA SER A 11 -22.00 -2.72 -0.78
C SER A 11 -21.73 -1.42 -1.55
N SER A 12 -21.30 -1.54 -2.80
CA SER A 12 -21.32 -0.42 -3.71
C SER A 12 -22.71 -0.37 -4.31
N ASN A 13 -23.51 0.61 -3.90
CA ASN A 13 -24.43 1.23 -4.84
C ASN A 13 -23.64 1.46 -6.14
N ASN A 14 -24.06 0.79 -7.20
CA ASN A 14 -23.31 0.64 -8.45
C ASN A 14 -23.30 1.93 -9.30
N GLN A 15 -23.52 3.08 -8.65
CA GLN A 15 -23.62 4.39 -9.24
C GLN A 15 -22.40 5.20 -8.76
N PRO A 16 -21.64 5.82 -9.67
CA PRO A 16 -20.60 6.76 -9.30
C PRO A 16 -21.16 7.85 -8.38
N VAL A 17 -20.33 8.40 -7.50
CA VAL A 17 -20.73 9.51 -6.63
C VAL A 17 -21.26 10.67 -7.48
N PRO A 18 -22.37 11.35 -7.12
CA PRO A 18 -22.77 12.58 -7.82
C PRO A 18 -21.65 13.61 -7.82
N ILE A 19 -21.42 14.27 -8.96
CA ILE A 19 -20.26 15.17 -9.09
C ILE A 19 -20.41 16.40 -8.20
N GLU A 20 -21.64 16.87 -8.02
CA GLU A 20 -21.99 17.99 -7.16
C GLU A 20 -21.62 17.70 -5.70
N LEU A 21 -21.75 16.44 -5.27
CA LEU A 21 -21.36 16.02 -3.92
C LEU A 21 -19.84 16.06 -3.75
N ILE A 22 -19.08 15.62 -4.75
CA ILE A 22 -17.61 15.72 -4.75
C ILE A 22 -17.17 17.20 -4.73
N GLN A 23 -17.80 18.04 -5.54
CA GLN A 23 -17.51 19.47 -5.60
C GLN A 23 -17.82 20.17 -4.26
N ARG A 24 -18.93 19.80 -3.62
CA ARG A 24 -19.29 20.31 -2.29
C ARG A 24 -18.29 19.86 -1.22
N TYR A 25 -17.85 18.60 -1.24
CA TYR A 25 -16.78 18.13 -0.36
C TYR A 25 -15.52 18.97 -0.50
N TYR A 26 -15.06 19.23 -1.73
CA TYR A 26 -13.87 20.06 -1.92
C TYR A 26 -14.05 21.50 -1.47
N ARG A 27 -15.25 22.06 -1.62
CA ARG A 27 -15.56 23.44 -1.22
C ARG A 27 -15.64 23.61 0.29
N ASP A 28 -16.34 22.70 0.96
CA ASP A 28 -16.83 22.91 2.32
C ASP A 28 -16.06 22.10 3.37
N VAL A 29 -15.36 21.02 2.96
CA VAL A 29 -14.82 20.01 3.90
C VAL A 29 -13.35 19.69 3.68
N PHE A 30 -12.88 19.62 2.43
CA PHE A 30 -11.51 19.19 2.13
C PHE A 30 -10.47 20.12 2.77
N ASP A 31 -9.69 19.56 3.69
CA ASP A 31 -8.54 20.22 4.30
C ASP A 31 -7.23 19.77 3.59
N PRO A 32 -6.48 20.69 2.97
CA PRO A 32 -5.21 20.37 2.34
C PRO A 32 -4.08 20.12 3.35
N GLY A 33 -4.32 20.16 4.67
CA GLY A 33 -3.31 19.99 5.72
C GLY A 33 -2.48 18.72 5.58
N ASP A 34 -3.13 17.56 5.41
CA ASP A 34 -2.42 16.28 5.17
C ASP A 34 -1.58 16.36 3.89
N LEU A 35 -2.15 16.85 2.79
CA LEU A 35 -1.44 17.05 1.53
C LEU A 35 -0.18 17.92 1.76
N ILE A 36 -0.35 19.12 2.30
CA ILE A 36 0.73 20.10 2.52
C ILE A 36 1.81 19.51 3.46
N SER A 37 1.41 18.78 4.51
CA SER A 37 2.35 18.11 5.42
C SER A 37 3.16 17.01 4.73
N THR A 38 2.60 16.40 3.68
CA THR A 38 3.26 15.34 2.91
C THR A 38 4.15 15.90 1.80
N ILE A 39 3.69 16.94 1.10
CA ILE A 39 4.35 17.46 -0.12
C ILE A 39 5.16 18.75 0.11
N GLY A 40 5.08 19.34 1.29
CA GLY A 40 5.79 20.56 1.64
C GLY A 40 5.22 21.84 1.02
N LEU A 41 4.98 22.84 1.86
CA LEU A 41 4.39 24.13 1.45
C LEU A 41 5.31 24.94 0.53
N SER A 42 6.62 24.97 0.80
CA SER A 42 7.58 25.83 0.09
C SER A 42 7.71 25.50 -1.40
N THR A 43 7.49 24.24 -1.78
CA THR A 43 7.59 23.77 -3.16
C THR A 43 6.24 23.61 -3.86
N PHE A 44 5.13 23.90 -3.18
CA PHE A 44 3.77 23.60 -3.65
C PHE A 44 3.51 24.15 -5.07
N TYR A 45 3.87 25.41 -5.30
CA TYR A 45 3.57 26.10 -6.56
C TYR A 45 4.31 25.56 -7.79
N ARG A 46 5.35 24.74 -7.59
CA ARG A 46 6.12 24.08 -8.66
C ARG A 46 5.79 22.60 -8.81
N ARG A 47 4.77 22.10 -8.11
CA ARG A 47 4.35 20.70 -8.23
C ARG A 47 3.49 20.46 -9.46
N GLU A 48 3.70 19.29 -10.07
CA GLU A 48 2.74 18.75 -11.03
C GLU A 48 1.52 18.22 -10.27
N PHE A 49 0.35 18.62 -10.74
CA PHE A 49 -0.93 18.00 -10.45
C PHE A 49 -1.53 17.42 -11.73
N ALA A 50 -2.37 16.42 -11.54
CA ALA A 50 -3.18 15.84 -12.59
C ALA A 50 -4.56 15.47 -12.04
N VAL A 51 -5.55 15.44 -12.91
CA VAL A 51 -6.92 15.05 -12.58
C VAL A 51 -7.47 14.10 -13.63
N LEU A 52 -8.33 13.20 -13.18
CA LEU A 52 -9.26 12.50 -14.06
C LEU A 52 -10.63 13.15 -13.89
N LEU A 53 -11.21 13.60 -14.99
CA LEU A 53 -12.55 14.17 -15.03
C LEU A 53 -13.63 13.09 -15.25
N GLU A 54 -14.89 13.45 -15.07
CA GLU A 54 -16.06 12.57 -15.24
C GLU A 54 -16.14 11.89 -16.61
N GLU A 55 -15.75 12.57 -17.68
CA GLU A 55 -15.71 12.03 -19.04
C GLU A 55 -14.48 11.14 -19.31
N GLU A 56 -13.85 10.59 -18.25
CA GLU A 56 -12.59 9.83 -18.30
C GLU A 56 -11.43 10.59 -18.97
N VAL A 57 -11.51 11.92 -19.01
CA VAL A 57 -10.45 12.79 -19.54
C VAL A 57 -9.37 12.96 -18.49
N PHE A 58 -8.17 12.46 -18.78
CA PHE A 58 -6.99 12.61 -17.93
C PHE A 58 -6.18 13.86 -18.31
N ILE A 59 -6.13 14.84 -17.42
CA ILE A 59 -5.38 16.09 -17.60
C ILE A 59 -4.19 16.11 -16.64
N ARG A 60 -3.01 16.45 -17.15
CA ARG A 60 -1.76 16.52 -16.40
C ARG A 60 -0.94 17.75 -16.80
N ASN A 61 0.22 17.96 -16.18
CA ASN A 61 0.99 19.21 -16.27
C ASN A 61 0.17 20.43 -15.80
N ILE A 62 -0.57 20.28 -14.71
CA ILE A 62 -1.25 21.38 -14.02
C ILE A 62 -0.40 21.79 -12.81
N SER A 63 -0.43 23.06 -12.44
CA SER A 63 0.15 23.58 -11.21
C SER A 63 -0.75 24.66 -10.62
N PHE A 64 -0.65 24.88 -9.31
CA PHE A 64 -1.48 25.83 -8.57
C PHE A 64 -0.58 26.70 -7.71
N LYS A 65 -0.81 28.02 -7.65
CA LYS A 65 0.04 28.91 -6.85
C LYS A 65 -0.14 28.71 -5.35
N SER A 66 -1.31 28.24 -4.94
CA SER A 66 -1.67 28.01 -3.54
C SER A 66 -2.63 26.83 -3.39
N SER A 67 -2.76 26.33 -2.15
CA SER A 67 -3.76 25.33 -1.82
C SER A 67 -5.20 25.83 -2.01
N ALA A 68 -5.45 27.14 -1.86
CA ALA A 68 -6.74 27.74 -2.16
C ALA A 68 -7.09 27.62 -3.66
N GLU A 69 -6.13 27.89 -4.56
CA GLU A 69 -6.35 27.71 -6.01
C GLU A 69 -6.61 26.24 -6.38
N LEU A 70 -5.98 25.29 -5.67
CA LEU A 70 -6.27 23.87 -5.84
C LEU A 70 -7.72 23.56 -5.42
N ILE A 71 -8.18 24.08 -4.27
CA ILE A 71 -9.54 23.90 -3.77
C ILE A 71 -10.57 24.49 -4.75
N ASP A 72 -10.33 25.71 -5.22
CA ASP A 72 -11.18 26.38 -6.21
C ASP A 72 -11.28 25.53 -7.49
N PHE A 73 -10.16 25.00 -7.96
CA PHE A 73 -10.15 24.11 -9.13
C PHE A 73 -10.94 22.83 -8.89
N LEU A 74 -10.69 22.13 -7.77
CA LEU A 74 -11.33 20.85 -7.47
C LEU A 74 -12.85 21.01 -7.24
N SER A 75 -13.29 22.13 -6.66
CA SER A 75 -14.70 22.42 -6.40
C SER A 75 -15.47 22.98 -7.60
N ALA A 76 -14.78 23.49 -8.63
CA ALA A 76 -15.40 24.03 -9.83
C ALA A 76 -15.42 23.07 -11.03
N ASN A 77 -14.62 21.99 -10.99
CA ASN A 77 -14.46 21.06 -12.12
C ASN A 77 -15.03 19.67 -11.78
N PRO A 78 -15.44 18.88 -12.78
CA PRO A 78 -16.00 17.55 -12.56
C PRO A 78 -14.91 16.49 -12.29
N VAL A 79 -14.12 16.67 -11.22
CA VAL A 79 -12.98 15.82 -10.89
C VAL A 79 -13.42 14.52 -10.20
N ARG A 80 -13.07 13.38 -10.82
CA ARG A 80 -13.28 12.03 -10.26
C ARG A 80 -12.10 11.53 -9.44
N ARG A 81 -10.87 11.90 -9.82
CA ARG A 81 -9.63 11.56 -9.10
C ARG A 81 -8.62 12.69 -9.24
N ALA A 82 -7.91 13.01 -8.17
CA ALA A 82 -6.83 14.00 -8.16
C ALA A 82 -5.50 13.32 -7.82
N PHE A 83 -4.44 13.76 -8.48
CA PHE A 83 -3.09 13.23 -8.32
C PHE A 83 -2.07 14.37 -8.20
N VAL A 84 -0.99 14.10 -7.48
CA VAL A 84 0.16 14.98 -7.31
C VAL A 84 1.45 14.25 -7.67
N GLY A 85 2.37 14.99 -8.26
CA GLY A 85 3.65 14.49 -8.76
C GLY A 85 4.83 15.22 -8.13
N ALA A 86 5.89 15.32 -8.92
CA ALA A 86 7.16 15.89 -8.50
C ALA A 86 7.15 17.43 -8.46
N VAL A 87 8.22 17.96 -7.85
CA VAL A 87 8.64 19.36 -7.92
C VAL A 87 9.55 19.55 -9.13
N TYR A 88 9.36 20.66 -9.83
CA TYR A 88 10.15 21.03 -11.01
C TYR A 88 10.78 22.41 -10.85
N GLU A 89 11.74 22.73 -11.73
CA GLU A 89 12.44 24.01 -11.75
C GLU A 89 11.47 25.19 -11.92
N VAL A 90 10.47 25.03 -12.79
CA VAL A 90 9.37 25.98 -13.03
C VAL A 90 8.01 25.28 -12.90
N PRO A 91 6.93 26.01 -12.58
CA PRO A 91 5.58 25.43 -12.52
C PRO A 91 5.19 24.73 -13.83
N PRO A 92 4.81 23.43 -13.78
CA PRO A 92 4.37 22.71 -14.97
C PRO A 92 3.11 23.33 -15.59
N THR A 93 3.09 23.40 -16.93
CA THR A 93 1.92 23.84 -17.71
C THR A 93 1.71 22.96 -18.94
N LYS A 94 0.61 23.15 -19.68
CA LYS A 94 0.42 22.49 -20.98
C LYS A 94 1.49 22.86 -22.02
N ARG A 95 2.12 24.04 -21.91
CA ARG A 95 3.20 24.49 -22.80
C ARG A 95 4.55 23.97 -22.32
N ASP A 96 4.79 24.11 -21.01
CA ASP A 96 5.99 23.72 -20.29
C ASP A 96 5.75 22.40 -19.56
N THR A 97 5.71 21.32 -20.34
CA THR A 97 5.39 19.99 -19.82
C THR A 97 6.55 19.40 -19.02
N ILE A 98 6.25 18.46 -18.12
CA ILE A 98 7.25 17.80 -17.25
C ILE A 98 8.39 17.07 -17.98
N GLN A 99 8.24 16.82 -19.28
CA GLN A 99 9.30 16.26 -20.13
C GLN A 99 10.33 17.30 -20.55
N LYS A 100 9.92 18.58 -20.63
CA LYS A 100 10.75 19.72 -21.05
C LYS A 100 11.40 20.43 -19.88
N ILE A 101 10.78 20.40 -18.71
CA ILE A 101 11.26 21.06 -17.49
C ILE A 101 12.07 20.09 -16.63
N LYS A 102 13.07 20.63 -15.94
CA LYS A 102 13.97 19.87 -15.08
C LYS A 102 13.23 19.44 -13.80
N TRP A 103 13.33 18.16 -13.48
CA TRP A 103 12.89 17.59 -12.21
C TRP A 103 13.84 18.02 -11.08
N GLU A 104 13.28 18.37 -9.92
CA GLU A 104 14.08 18.74 -8.73
C GLU A 104 13.94 17.74 -7.59
N ALA A 105 12.72 17.35 -7.24
CA ALA A 105 12.46 16.53 -6.06
C ALA A 105 11.13 15.78 -6.15
N ARG A 106 11.03 14.62 -5.51
CA ARG A 106 9.77 13.89 -5.31
C ARG A 106 9.93 12.91 -4.17
N GLU A 107 8.96 12.86 -3.26
CA GLU A 107 8.89 11.84 -2.20
C GLU A 107 9.14 10.44 -2.76
N PHE A 108 9.78 9.58 -1.96
CA PHE A 108 9.96 8.20 -2.36
C PHE A 108 8.72 7.39 -1.99
N CYS A 109 7.84 7.24 -2.98
CA CYS A 109 6.51 6.68 -2.78
C CYS A 109 6.45 5.19 -3.08
N PHE A 110 5.59 4.47 -2.37
CA PHE A 110 5.24 3.07 -2.65
C PHE A 110 3.73 2.94 -2.79
N ASP A 111 3.28 2.05 -3.69
CA ASP A 111 1.87 1.70 -3.86
C ASP A 111 1.72 0.18 -3.72
N LEU A 112 0.83 -0.22 -2.82
CA LEU A 112 0.48 -1.59 -2.50
C LEU A 112 -1.00 -1.79 -2.84
N ASP A 113 -1.33 -2.45 -3.96
CA ASP A 113 -2.72 -2.78 -4.32
C ASP A 113 -2.96 -4.30 -4.12
N LEU A 114 -4.09 -4.63 -3.49
CA LEU A 114 -4.50 -6.02 -3.30
C LEU A 114 -4.60 -6.82 -4.60
N ASN A 115 -4.82 -6.16 -5.75
CA ASN A 115 -4.79 -6.79 -7.07
C ASN A 115 -3.50 -7.55 -7.37
N ASP A 116 -2.38 -7.03 -6.89
CA ASP A 116 -1.08 -7.64 -7.17
C ASP A 116 -1.00 -9.03 -6.54
N TYR A 117 -1.87 -9.33 -5.57
CA TYR A 117 -1.99 -10.62 -4.92
C TYR A 117 -2.99 -11.58 -5.59
N ASP A 118 -3.72 -11.18 -6.63
CA ASP A 118 -4.72 -12.03 -7.31
C ASP A 118 -4.24 -13.46 -7.62
N PRO A 119 -2.99 -13.68 -8.10
CA PRO A 119 -2.46 -15.02 -8.34
C PRO A 119 -2.34 -15.92 -7.11
N VAL A 120 -2.45 -15.38 -5.88
CA VAL A 120 -2.26 -16.12 -4.61
C VAL A 120 -3.42 -15.96 -3.63
N ARG A 121 -4.53 -15.31 -4.02
CA ARG A 121 -5.73 -15.19 -3.17
C ARG A 121 -6.50 -16.52 -3.14
N VAL A 122 -6.34 -17.27 -2.05
CA VAL A 122 -7.03 -18.56 -1.82
C VAL A 122 -8.45 -18.42 -1.26
N CYS A 123 -8.81 -17.25 -0.74
CA CYS A 123 -10.11 -16.96 -0.12
C CYS A 123 -11.32 -16.90 -1.08
N GLY A 124 -11.14 -17.14 -2.37
CA GLY A 124 -12.21 -17.05 -3.37
C GLY A 124 -12.52 -15.63 -3.88
N CYS A 125 -12.06 -14.56 -3.23
CA CYS A 125 -12.20 -13.20 -3.74
C CYS A 125 -11.46 -13.03 -5.08
N ARG A 126 -12.08 -12.35 -6.05
CA ARG A 126 -11.52 -12.11 -7.39
C ARG A 126 -11.71 -10.66 -7.86
N GLY A 127 -10.79 -10.22 -8.72
CA GLY A 127 -10.88 -8.94 -9.40
C GLY A 127 -10.86 -7.75 -8.44
N LYS A 128 -11.44 -6.63 -8.90
CA LYS A 128 -11.29 -5.30 -8.29
C LYS A 128 -12.25 -4.99 -7.15
N GLU A 129 -13.39 -5.68 -7.11
CA GLU A 129 -14.51 -5.35 -6.23
C GLU A 129 -14.65 -6.26 -5.00
N GLN A 130 -13.88 -7.35 -4.95
CA GLN A 130 -13.99 -8.33 -3.86
C GLN A 130 -12.74 -8.35 -2.99
N TYR A 131 -12.95 -8.25 -1.69
CA TYR A 131 -11.96 -8.49 -0.65
C TYR A 131 -12.63 -9.02 0.62
N CYS A 132 -11.83 -9.56 1.52
CA CYS A 132 -12.25 -10.04 2.85
C CYS A 132 -11.08 -9.88 3.81
N ALA A 133 -11.30 -10.09 5.11
CA ALA A 133 -10.25 -10.01 6.13
C ALA A 133 -9.00 -10.85 5.80
N SER A 134 -9.18 -12.03 5.20
CA SER A 134 -8.08 -12.92 4.84
C SER A 134 -7.16 -12.31 3.78
N CYS A 135 -7.68 -11.85 2.65
CA CYS A 135 -6.84 -11.24 1.61
C CYS A 135 -6.43 -9.81 1.94
N TRP A 136 -7.23 -9.05 2.69
CA TRP A 136 -6.86 -7.71 3.14
C TRP A 136 -5.59 -7.71 4.00
N SER A 137 -5.42 -8.73 4.84
CA SER A 137 -4.19 -8.90 5.62
C SER A 137 -2.91 -8.94 4.78
N LEU A 138 -2.98 -9.25 3.48
CA LEU A 138 -1.81 -9.27 2.60
C LEU A 138 -1.20 -7.87 2.47
N VAL A 139 -2.03 -6.86 2.24
CA VAL A 139 -1.55 -5.48 2.09
C VAL A 139 -1.26 -4.81 3.43
N GLN A 140 -1.93 -5.22 4.51
CA GLN A 140 -1.60 -4.77 5.88
C GLN A 140 -0.22 -5.28 6.31
N ASP A 141 0.04 -6.59 6.12
CA ASP A 141 1.36 -7.18 6.40
C ASP A 141 2.44 -6.56 5.53
N ALA A 142 2.13 -6.29 4.25
CA ALA A 142 3.06 -5.65 3.33
C ALA A 142 3.43 -4.23 3.79
N ALA A 143 2.44 -3.44 4.24
CA ALA A 143 2.67 -2.11 4.75
C ALA A 143 3.53 -2.12 6.01
N ALA A 144 3.19 -2.97 7.00
CA ALA A 144 3.95 -3.11 8.23
C ALA A 144 5.41 -3.55 7.99
N PHE A 145 5.61 -4.51 7.08
CA PHE A 145 6.94 -4.97 6.72
C PHE A 145 7.76 -3.90 6.00
N LEU A 146 7.14 -3.20 5.06
CA LEU A 146 7.81 -2.16 4.29
C LEU A 146 8.21 -0.98 5.18
N ASP A 147 7.32 -0.49 6.05
CA ASP A 147 7.63 0.59 6.99
C ASP A 147 8.83 0.25 7.87
N ARG A 148 8.80 -0.95 8.50
CA ARG A 148 9.90 -1.40 9.36
C ARG A 148 11.22 -1.53 8.59
N THR A 149 11.17 -2.03 7.36
CA THR A 149 12.36 -2.20 6.51
C THR A 149 12.93 -0.84 6.08
N LEU A 150 12.08 0.11 5.68
CA LEU A 150 12.49 1.47 5.35
C LEU A 150 13.16 2.18 6.52
N ARG A 151 12.66 1.97 7.74
CA ARG A 151 13.24 2.54 8.96
C ARG A 151 14.54 1.86 9.38
N GLU A 152 14.55 0.54 9.47
CA GLU A 152 15.69 -0.21 10.02
C GLU A 152 16.86 -0.33 9.04
N ASP A 153 16.59 -0.51 7.74
CA ASP A 153 17.65 -0.80 6.75
C ASP A 153 18.10 0.45 5.99
N PHE A 154 17.22 1.44 5.82
CA PHE A 154 17.52 2.67 5.08
C PHE A 154 17.57 3.92 5.97
N GLY A 155 17.17 3.83 7.24
CA GLY A 155 17.24 4.95 8.18
C GLY A 155 16.16 6.03 7.99
N PHE A 156 15.18 5.81 7.11
CA PHE A 156 14.11 6.79 6.89
C PHE A 156 13.23 6.94 8.13
N THR A 157 12.90 8.19 8.47
CA THR A 157 12.19 8.51 9.71
C THR A 157 10.81 9.12 9.48
N ASP A 158 10.63 9.86 8.39
CA ASP A 158 9.41 10.60 8.09
C ASP A 158 8.63 9.92 6.96
N ILE A 159 7.73 9.01 7.35
CA ILE A 159 6.95 8.18 6.43
C ILE A 159 5.47 8.35 6.77
N ASP A 160 4.70 8.88 5.82
CA ASP A 160 3.24 8.91 5.90
C ASP A 160 2.64 7.72 5.14
N TRP A 161 1.60 7.13 5.72
CA TRP A 161 0.81 6.09 5.10
C TRP A 161 -0.62 6.57 4.85
N PHE A 162 -1.15 6.31 3.66
CA PHE A 162 -2.51 6.66 3.27
C PHE A 162 -3.24 5.43 2.72
N PHE A 163 -4.52 5.30 3.04
CA PHE A 163 -5.41 4.40 2.32
C PHE A 163 -5.64 4.95 0.91
N SER A 164 -5.54 4.09 -0.12
CA SER A 164 -5.64 4.53 -1.53
C SER A 164 -7.04 4.99 -1.95
N GLY A 165 -8.06 4.81 -1.09
CA GLY A 165 -9.47 5.02 -1.41
C GLY A 165 -10.13 3.81 -2.07
N ARG A 166 -9.44 2.66 -2.13
CA ARG A 166 -10.06 1.42 -2.59
C ARG A 166 -9.63 0.20 -1.79
N ARG A 167 -8.40 -0.28 -2.00
CA ARG A 167 -7.94 -1.57 -1.47
C ARG A 167 -6.42 -1.68 -1.49
N GLY A 168 -5.78 -0.62 -1.04
CA GLY A 168 -4.36 -0.55 -0.98
C GLY A 168 -3.91 0.56 -0.08
N PHE A 169 -2.59 0.65 0.06
CA PHE A 169 -1.95 1.70 0.82
C PHE A 169 -0.87 2.37 -0.02
N HIS A 170 -0.72 3.67 0.19
CA HIS A 170 0.38 4.46 -0.34
C HIS A 170 1.31 4.84 0.80
N ALA A 171 2.61 4.59 0.66
CA ALA A 171 3.61 5.16 1.54
C ALA A 171 4.27 6.36 0.87
N TRP A 172 4.55 7.40 1.64
CA TRP A 172 5.28 8.59 1.23
C TRP A 172 6.46 8.77 2.17
N VAL A 173 7.67 8.43 1.71
CA VAL A 173 8.90 8.77 2.44
C VAL A 173 9.28 10.20 2.10
N LYS A 174 9.38 11.04 3.13
CA LYS A 174 9.49 12.50 3.02
C LYS A 174 10.84 13.04 3.48
N ASP A 175 11.68 12.18 4.08
CA ASP A 175 13.04 12.53 4.47
C ASP A 175 13.73 13.31 3.33
N PRO A 176 14.41 14.43 3.60
CA PRO A 176 14.96 15.31 2.57
C PRO A 176 15.76 14.57 1.48
N GLU A 177 16.63 13.66 1.91
CA GLU A 177 17.46 12.80 1.06
C GLU A 177 16.67 11.84 0.17
N SER A 178 15.52 11.35 0.63
CA SER A 178 14.65 10.46 -0.14
C SER A 178 14.05 11.17 -1.36
N ARG A 179 13.85 12.50 -1.24
CA ARG A 179 13.21 13.31 -2.28
C ARG A 179 14.12 13.53 -3.48
N GLU A 180 15.43 13.53 -3.25
CA GLU A 180 16.47 13.77 -4.27
C GLU A 180 16.99 12.49 -4.91
N LEU A 181 16.55 11.31 -4.45
CA LEU A 181 16.95 10.02 -5.01
C LEU A 181 16.74 10.01 -6.53
N ALA A 182 17.82 9.80 -7.27
CA ALA A 182 17.78 9.57 -8.70
C ALA A 182 17.08 8.25 -9.00
N GLN A 183 16.57 8.13 -10.23
CA GLN A 183 15.83 6.94 -10.67
C GLN A 183 16.60 5.63 -10.46
N GLU A 184 17.92 5.60 -10.71
CA GLU A 184 18.77 4.40 -10.49
C GLU A 184 18.89 4.01 -9.01
N GLN A 185 18.91 4.99 -8.10
CA GLN A 185 18.92 4.73 -6.66
C GLN A 185 17.57 4.15 -6.23
N ARG A 186 16.46 4.71 -6.72
CA ARG A 186 15.10 4.18 -6.49
C ARG A 186 14.97 2.75 -7.01
N ILE A 187 15.50 2.47 -8.20
CA ILE A 187 15.53 1.11 -8.77
C ILE A 187 16.29 0.15 -7.83
N SER A 188 17.43 0.57 -7.29
CA SER A 188 18.24 -0.25 -6.40
C SER A 188 17.52 -0.56 -5.08
N ILE A 189 16.85 0.42 -4.49
CA ILE A 189 16.05 0.22 -3.27
C ILE A 189 14.86 -0.71 -3.55
N VAL A 190 14.11 -0.48 -4.64
CA VAL A 190 12.99 -1.36 -4.99
C VAL A 190 13.46 -2.79 -5.28
N ARG A 191 14.63 -2.97 -5.90
CA ARG A 191 15.25 -4.30 -6.10
C ARG A 191 15.57 -4.97 -4.77
N TYR A 192 16.15 -4.25 -3.81
CA TYR A 192 16.40 -4.77 -2.46
C TYR A 192 15.11 -5.26 -1.79
N LEU A 193 14.03 -4.49 -1.93
CA LEU A 193 12.74 -4.80 -1.33
C LEU A 193 11.96 -5.92 -2.04
N SER A 194 12.35 -6.30 -3.27
CA SER A 194 11.58 -7.21 -4.12
C SER A 194 12.15 -8.62 -4.11
N LEU A 195 11.47 -9.57 -3.45
CA LEU A 195 11.84 -10.98 -3.48
C LEU A 195 11.12 -11.80 -4.55
N ILE A 196 10.04 -11.26 -5.12
CA ILE A 196 9.24 -11.89 -6.17
C ILE A 196 9.70 -11.29 -7.50
N LYS A 197 10.46 -12.07 -8.29
CA LYS A 197 11.28 -11.53 -9.40
C LYS A 197 10.54 -11.28 -10.72
N ASP A 198 9.25 -11.55 -10.83
CA ASP A 198 8.69 -11.81 -12.15
C ASP A 198 7.66 -10.80 -12.67
N GLU A 199 7.97 -10.23 -13.83
CA GLU A 199 7.04 -9.49 -14.70
C GLU A 199 6.05 -10.43 -15.42
N SER A 200 6.32 -11.75 -15.46
CA SER A 200 5.52 -12.80 -16.12
C SER A 200 4.73 -13.74 -15.17
N ARG A 201 4.64 -13.42 -13.86
CA ARG A 201 3.80 -14.11 -12.84
C ARG A 201 4.16 -15.58 -12.50
N THR A 202 5.37 -16.06 -12.81
CA THR A 202 5.87 -17.41 -12.50
C THR A 202 6.31 -17.63 -11.04
N GLN A 203 6.15 -16.63 -10.16
CA GLN A 203 6.43 -16.75 -8.72
C GLN A 203 7.89 -17.13 -8.37
N ALA A 204 8.86 -16.81 -9.24
CA ALA A 204 10.28 -16.98 -8.89
C ALA A 204 10.65 -16.14 -7.66
N VAL A 205 11.00 -16.82 -6.57
CA VAL A 205 11.43 -16.25 -5.29
C VAL A 205 12.96 -16.24 -5.21
N GLU A 206 13.54 -15.18 -4.64
CA GLU A 206 14.96 -15.21 -4.19
C GLU A 206 15.16 -16.36 -3.20
N LYS A 207 15.90 -17.39 -3.62
CA LYS A 207 15.89 -18.70 -2.93
C LYS A 207 16.78 -18.76 -1.69
N ASP A 208 17.77 -17.87 -1.57
CA ASP A 208 18.74 -17.93 -0.48
C ASP A 208 18.83 -16.61 0.29
N LEU A 209 18.07 -16.53 1.38
CA LEU A 209 18.19 -15.49 2.40
C LEU A 209 18.91 -16.01 3.66
N SER A 210 19.67 -17.13 3.56
CA SER A 210 20.33 -17.74 4.72
C SER A 210 21.34 -16.81 5.38
N GLN A 211 22.00 -15.97 4.58
CA GLN A 211 23.04 -15.03 5.00
C GLN A 211 22.50 -13.64 5.40
N VAL A 212 21.24 -13.32 5.07
CA VAL A 212 20.65 -12.00 5.37
C VAL A 212 19.75 -12.09 6.60
N VAL A 213 20.35 -12.46 7.74
CA VAL A 213 19.65 -12.84 8.97
C VAL A 213 18.65 -11.77 9.45
N PRO A 214 19.00 -10.47 9.56
CA PRO A 214 18.04 -9.47 10.07
C PRO A 214 16.78 -9.35 9.20
N PHE A 215 16.95 -9.33 7.88
CA PHE A 215 15.85 -9.24 6.92
C PHE A 215 14.98 -10.51 6.95
N ARG A 216 15.61 -11.69 6.99
CA ARG A 216 14.91 -12.98 7.09
C ARG A 216 14.10 -13.07 8.38
N ASP A 217 14.69 -12.70 9.50
CA ASP A 217 14.05 -12.77 10.81
C ASP A 217 12.88 -11.76 10.90
N ARG A 218 12.96 -10.62 10.19
CA ARG A 218 11.85 -9.67 10.01
C ARG A 218 10.70 -10.27 9.19
N ILE A 219 11.00 -10.99 8.11
CA ILE A 219 9.98 -11.72 7.32
C ILE A 219 9.27 -12.75 8.21
N ILE A 220 10.03 -13.51 9.00
CA ILE A 220 9.45 -14.50 9.91
C ILE A 220 8.56 -13.82 10.95
N GLU A 221 9.02 -12.73 11.56
CA GLU A 221 8.31 -12.04 12.63
C GLU A 221 7.03 -11.34 12.15
N LEU A 222 7.05 -10.70 10.98
CA LEU A 222 5.91 -9.91 10.51
C LEU A 222 5.02 -10.70 9.55
N ILE A 223 5.61 -11.38 8.55
CA ILE A 223 4.85 -12.03 7.49
C ILE A 223 4.45 -13.45 7.90
N ALA A 224 5.40 -14.28 8.33
CA ALA A 224 5.12 -15.67 8.67
C ALA A 224 4.23 -15.77 9.92
N ARG A 225 4.51 -14.97 10.97
CA ARG A 225 3.68 -14.91 12.18
C ARG A 225 2.23 -14.60 11.86
N SER A 226 2.00 -13.55 11.06
CA SER A 226 0.67 -13.12 10.68
C SER A 226 -0.05 -14.21 9.87
N PHE A 227 0.64 -14.88 8.94
CA PHE A 227 0.10 -16.06 8.24
C PHE A 227 -0.30 -17.18 9.21
N PHE A 228 0.61 -17.64 10.06
CA PHE A 228 0.34 -18.76 10.97
C PHE A 228 -0.76 -18.47 11.99
N ALA A 229 -0.95 -17.21 12.37
CA ALA A 229 -2.05 -16.80 13.24
C ALA A 229 -3.44 -16.92 12.58
N ARG A 230 -3.50 -16.94 11.25
CA ARG A 230 -4.75 -16.94 10.48
C ARG A 230 -4.96 -18.17 9.61
N ALA A 231 -3.93 -19.00 9.45
CA ALA A 231 -3.99 -20.20 8.62
C ALA A 231 -4.99 -21.22 9.18
N SER A 232 -5.81 -21.78 8.30
CA SER A 232 -6.71 -22.88 8.64
C SER A 232 -5.92 -24.17 8.90
N GLU A 233 -6.51 -25.11 9.65
CA GLU A 233 -5.88 -26.43 9.82
C GLU A 233 -5.69 -27.17 8.50
N ALA A 234 -6.56 -26.94 7.52
CA ALA A 234 -6.44 -27.52 6.19
C ALA A 234 -5.19 -27.00 5.47
N GLU A 235 -4.93 -25.69 5.52
CA GLU A 235 -3.71 -25.10 4.95
C GLU A 235 -2.44 -25.60 5.66
N LEU A 236 -2.46 -25.72 6.99
CA LEU A 236 -1.30 -26.19 7.76
C LEU A 236 -1.02 -27.69 7.56
N ARG A 237 -2.03 -28.50 7.25
CA ARG A 237 -1.85 -29.93 6.93
C ARG A 237 -1.39 -30.16 5.49
N ALA A 238 -1.67 -29.22 4.59
CA ALA A 238 -1.25 -29.31 3.21
C ALA A 238 0.27 -29.13 3.05
N SER A 239 0.80 -29.60 1.92
CA SER A 239 2.17 -29.31 1.51
C SER A 239 2.34 -27.78 1.28
N PRO A 240 3.48 -27.17 1.65
CA PRO A 240 4.70 -27.80 2.16
C PRO A 240 4.75 -27.99 3.68
N PHE A 241 3.75 -27.54 4.44
CA PHE A 241 3.77 -27.53 5.90
C PHE A 241 3.67 -28.94 6.48
N ASN A 242 2.71 -29.74 6.01
CA ASN A 242 2.49 -31.12 6.49
C ASN A 242 2.42 -31.24 8.03
N PHE A 243 1.84 -30.24 8.71
CA PHE A 243 1.79 -30.21 10.16
C PHE A 243 0.86 -31.29 10.73
N THR A 244 1.35 -32.01 11.73
CA THR A 244 0.52 -32.94 12.50
C THR A 244 -0.40 -32.17 13.45
N LYS A 245 -1.42 -32.85 14.00
CA LYS A 245 -2.28 -32.24 15.04
C LYS A 245 -1.46 -31.66 16.20
N ARG A 246 -0.42 -32.38 16.64
CA ARG A 246 0.48 -31.92 17.71
C ARG A 246 1.26 -30.65 17.35
N ASP A 247 1.67 -30.52 16.09
CA ASP A 247 2.38 -29.32 15.62
C ASP A 247 1.44 -28.11 15.60
N ILE A 248 0.21 -28.29 15.13
CA ILE A 248 -0.83 -27.25 15.11
C ILE A 248 -1.19 -26.81 16.53
N ASP A 249 -1.44 -27.77 17.45
CA ASP A 249 -1.76 -27.48 18.84
C ASP A 249 -0.62 -26.67 19.51
N ARG A 250 0.63 -27.08 19.27
CA ARG A 250 1.81 -26.38 19.77
C ARG A 250 1.95 -24.98 19.18
N LEU A 251 1.69 -24.80 17.88
CA LEU A 251 1.71 -23.49 17.22
C LEU A 251 0.70 -22.54 17.87
N LYS A 252 -0.56 -22.98 18.02
CA LYS A 252 -1.64 -22.20 18.64
C LYS A 252 -1.29 -21.77 20.08
N ILE A 253 -0.78 -22.69 20.89
CA ILE A 253 -0.34 -22.40 22.26
C ILE A 253 0.77 -21.34 22.27
N ASN A 254 1.77 -21.47 21.38
CA ASN A 254 2.91 -20.56 21.35
C ASN A 254 2.53 -19.15 20.85
N LEU A 255 1.63 -19.05 19.88
CA LEU A 255 1.12 -17.77 19.37
C LEU A 255 0.39 -16.97 20.47
N ASN A 256 -0.35 -17.67 21.34
CA ASN A 256 -1.09 -17.03 22.44
C ASN A 256 -0.18 -16.64 23.61
N ASN A 257 0.84 -17.44 23.91
CA ASN A 257 1.59 -17.28 25.15
C ASN A 257 2.66 -16.17 25.11
N GLN A 258 3.09 -15.68 23.94
CA GLN A 258 4.07 -14.59 23.73
C GLN A 258 5.37 -14.62 24.58
N LYS A 259 5.70 -15.71 25.28
CA LYS A 259 6.85 -15.82 26.21
C LYS A 259 8.21 -15.81 25.51
N GLN A 260 8.25 -15.94 24.19
CA GLN A 260 9.45 -16.03 23.38
C GLN A 260 9.19 -15.44 21.99
N SER A 261 10.26 -15.00 21.31
CA SER A 261 10.16 -14.44 19.96
C SER A 261 9.57 -15.43 18.97
N PHE A 262 8.84 -14.93 17.96
CA PHE A 262 8.24 -15.81 16.96
C PHE A 262 9.30 -16.53 16.13
N ASN A 263 10.46 -15.90 15.91
CA ASN A 263 11.62 -16.55 15.32
C ASN A 263 12.04 -17.85 16.04
N ARG A 264 12.06 -17.86 17.38
CA ARG A 264 12.36 -19.07 18.16
C ARG A 264 11.24 -20.11 18.06
N ILE A 265 9.98 -19.68 18.08
CA ILE A 265 8.81 -20.54 17.88
C ILE A 265 8.90 -21.22 16.51
N TYR A 266 9.11 -20.43 15.46
CA TYR A 266 9.25 -20.89 14.07
C TYR A 266 10.35 -21.94 13.94
N ASN A 267 11.56 -21.65 14.44
CA ASN A 267 12.67 -22.59 14.37
C ASN A 267 12.41 -23.91 15.14
N THR A 268 11.76 -23.82 16.31
CA THR A 268 11.44 -24.99 17.14
C THR A 268 10.32 -25.82 16.55
N LEU A 269 9.29 -25.16 16.00
CA LEU A 269 8.14 -25.79 15.35
C LEU A 269 8.59 -26.58 14.12
N LEU A 270 9.42 -25.98 13.27
CA LEU A 270 9.89 -26.65 12.05
C LEU A 270 10.90 -27.76 12.37
N GLY A 271 11.77 -27.57 13.38
CA GLY A 271 12.70 -28.60 13.84
C GLY A 271 13.56 -29.16 12.69
N LYS A 272 13.91 -30.45 12.75
CA LYS A 272 14.56 -31.19 11.64
C LYS A 272 13.56 -31.95 10.75
N LYS A 273 12.28 -31.97 11.13
CA LYS A 273 11.24 -32.79 10.49
C LYS A 273 10.59 -32.10 9.29
N HIS A 274 10.61 -30.77 9.27
CA HIS A 274 9.97 -29.96 8.25
C HIS A 274 10.99 -29.29 7.32
N ASP A 275 10.65 -29.20 6.04
CA ASP A 275 11.48 -28.52 5.03
C ASP A 275 11.33 -27.00 5.18
N ARG A 276 12.26 -26.40 5.93
CA ARG A 276 12.26 -24.96 6.24
C ARG A 276 12.34 -24.10 4.99
N ASN A 277 13.08 -24.54 3.98
CA ASN A 277 13.27 -23.78 2.75
C ASN A 277 11.98 -23.76 1.94
N LYS A 278 11.29 -24.90 1.80
CA LYS A 278 9.99 -24.95 1.12
C LYS A 278 8.93 -24.13 1.84
N ILE A 279 8.87 -24.23 3.18
CA ILE A 279 7.91 -23.44 3.96
C ILE A 279 8.19 -21.94 3.84
N PHE A 280 9.45 -21.52 3.98
CA PHE A 280 9.82 -20.12 3.85
C PHE A 280 9.56 -19.59 2.43
N THR A 281 9.86 -20.38 1.40
CA THR A 281 9.54 -20.05 0.00
C THR A 281 8.04 -19.89 -0.20
N TYR A 282 7.22 -20.77 0.39
CA TYR A 282 5.76 -20.66 0.34
C TYR A 282 5.27 -19.36 0.99
N ILE A 283 5.79 -19.02 2.17
CA ILE A 283 5.46 -17.76 2.84
C ILE A 283 5.79 -16.58 1.93
N ILE A 284 6.98 -16.55 1.32
CA ILE A 284 7.36 -15.46 0.44
C ILE A 284 6.41 -15.38 -0.77
N SER A 285 6.21 -16.49 -1.48
CA SER A 285 5.41 -16.48 -2.72
C SER A 285 3.96 -16.06 -2.49
N HIS A 286 3.36 -16.39 -1.34
CA HIS A 286 1.94 -16.14 -1.05
C HIS A 286 1.68 -14.87 -0.25
N ARG A 287 2.64 -14.38 0.55
CA ARG A 287 2.39 -13.34 1.55
C ARG A 287 3.32 -12.13 1.47
N TYR A 288 4.47 -12.23 0.81
CA TYR A 288 5.45 -11.14 0.81
C TYR A 288 4.93 -9.88 0.07
N PRO A 289 5.34 -8.66 0.47
CA PRO A 289 5.04 -7.42 -0.23
C PRO A 289 5.15 -7.52 -1.76
N ARG A 290 4.12 -7.06 -2.47
CA ARG A 290 4.12 -6.83 -3.91
C ARG A 290 4.00 -5.32 -4.13
N ILE A 291 5.07 -4.72 -4.62
CA ILE A 291 5.20 -3.27 -4.77
C ILE A 291 4.92 -2.91 -6.23
N ASP A 292 4.08 -1.90 -6.51
CA ASP A 292 4.04 -1.30 -7.85
C ASP A 292 5.38 -0.60 -8.11
N ARG A 293 6.23 -1.31 -8.86
CA ARG A 293 7.58 -0.87 -9.20
C ARG A 293 7.56 0.47 -9.93
N LYS A 294 6.59 0.72 -10.84
CA LYS A 294 6.57 1.95 -11.63
C LYS A 294 6.29 3.17 -10.76
N VAL A 295 5.45 3.03 -9.74
CA VAL A 295 5.17 4.14 -8.80
C VAL A 295 6.42 4.58 -8.05
N SER A 296 7.23 3.60 -7.67
CA SER A 296 8.40 3.79 -6.82
C SER A 296 9.61 4.32 -7.62
N ILE A 297 9.88 3.79 -8.82
CA ILE A 297 11.11 4.12 -9.56
C ILE A 297 11.00 5.38 -10.41
N ASP A 298 9.82 5.68 -10.97
CA ASP A 298 9.67 6.77 -11.94
C ASP A 298 9.56 8.11 -11.21
N ILE A 299 10.59 8.95 -11.32
CA ILE A 299 10.63 10.28 -10.69
C ILE A 299 9.51 11.23 -11.14
N ARG A 300 8.79 10.90 -12.21
CA ARG A 300 7.67 11.67 -12.77
C ARG A 300 6.31 11.00 -12.52
N ARG A 301 6.25 9.94 -11.71
CA ARG A 301 4.98 9.28 -11.42
C ARG A 301 4.09 10.15 -10.54
N LEU A 302 2.81 10.13 -10.86
CA LEU A 302 1.74 10.72 -10.08
C LEU A 302 1.21 9.71 -9.04
N LEU A 303 0.82 10.21 -7.88
CA LEU A 303 0.12 9.43 -6.86
C LEU A 303 -1.09 10.21 -6.34
N LYS A 304 -2.08 9.51 -5.80
CA LYS A 304 -3.35 10.13 -5.40
C LYS A 304 -3.13 11.20 -4.33
N VAL A 305 -3.82 12.33 -4.47
CA VAL A 305 -3.77 13.43 -3.50
C VAL A 305 -4.31 12.94 -2.13
N PRO A 306 -3.54 13.09 -1.03
CA PRO A 306 -4.05 12.92 0.33
C PRO A 306 -5.33 13.74 0.57
N GLY A 307 -6.34 13.12 1.20
CA GLY A 307 -7.66 13.70 1.42
C GLY A 307 -8.58 13.72 0.19
N SER A 308 -8.12 13.33 -1.00
CA SER A 308 -8.98 13.38 -2.20
C SER A 308 -10.02 12.25 -2.23
N VAL A 309 -11.17 12.53 -2.85
CA VAL A 309 -12.25 11.55 -3.05
C VAL A 309 -11.87 10.52 -4.12
N GLN A 310 -12.25 9.26 -3.93
CA GLN A 310 -12.33 8.25 -4.98
C GLN A 310 -13.70 8.32 -5.66
N GLY A 311 -13.82 8.97 -6.82
CA GLY A 311 -15.11 9.24 -7.46
C GLY A 311 -15.96 8.01 -7.82
N SER A 312 -15.36 6.80 -7.87
CA SER A 312 -16.08 5.55 -8.14
C SER A 312 -16.80 4.96 -6.94
N ASN A 313 -16.37 5.26 -5.71
CA ASN A 313 -16.91 4.62 -4.50
C ASN A 313 -17.01 5.58 -3.29
N GLY A 314 -16.72 6.87 -3.47
CA GLY A 314 -16.80 7.92 -2.45
C GLY A 314 -15.76 7.86 -1.33
N LYS A 315 -14.93 6.81 -1.24
CA LYS A 315 -13.94 6.69 -0.16
C LYS A 315 -12.87 7.77 -0.26
N ILE A 316 -12.48 8.32 0.89
CA ILE A 316 -11.44 9.35 0.99
C ILE A 316 -10.05 8.70 1.06
N CYS A 317 -9.07 9.33 0.42
CA CYS A 317 -7.65 8.99 0.56
C CYS A 317 -7.12 9.44 1.93
N CYS A 318 -7.54 8.76 3.01
CA CYS A 318 -7.25 9.19 4.37
C CYS A 318 -5.89 8.68 4.89
N LYS A 319 -5.29 9.43 5.80
CA LYS A 319 -4.09 9.03 6.53
C LYS A 319 -4.39 7.83 7.43
N VAL A 320 -3.46 6.90 7.52
CA VAL A 320 -3.56 5.71 8.38
C VAL A 320 -2.37 5.64 9.33
N ASP A 321 -2.64 5.27 10.59
CA ASP A 321 -1.59 5.02 11.57
C ASP A 321 -0.96 3.66 11.29
N ILE A 322 0.32 3.66 10.89
CA ILE A 322 1.08 2.44 10.60
C ILE A 322 1.14 1.49 11.80
N LYS A 323 1.08 2.00 13.04
CA LYS A 323 1.05 1.16 14.26
C LYS A 323 -0.26 0.41 14.44
N LYS A 324 -1.34 0.87 13.79
CA LYS A 324 -2.69 0.28 13.83
C LYS A 324 -3.11 -0.25 12.46
N ILE A 325 -2.15 -0.50 11.56
CA ILE A 325 -2.46 -0.88 10.17
C ILE A 325 -3.29 -2.18 10.08
N HIS A 326 -3.11 -3.10 11.02
CA HIS A 326 -3.86 -4.35 11.11
C HIS A 326 -5.31 -4.17 11.60
N GLU A 327 -5.64 -3.04 12.23
CA GLU A 327 -7.01 -2.68 12.65
C GLU A 327 -7.79 -1.96 11.52
N PHE A 328 -7.08 -1.35 10.56
CA PHE A 328 -7.70 -0.63 9.46
C PHE A 328 -8.35 -1.59 8.47
N PHE A 329 -9.65 -1.46 8.23
CA PHE A 329 -10.38 -2.18 7.19
C PHE A 329 -10.98 -1.20 6.16
N PRO A 330 -11.00 -1.51 4.85
CA PRO A 330 -11.40 -0.54 3.83
C PRO A 330 -12.82 0.01 3.98
N ASP A 331 -13.71 -0.72 4.63
CA ASP A 331 -15.11 -0.31 4.84
C ASP A 331 -15.28 0.65 6.01
N ASN A 332 -14.24 0.77 6.85
CA ASN A 332 -14.19 1.76 7.94
C ASN A 332 -13.57 3.08 7.46
N ALA A 333 -13.17 3.18 6.20
CA ALA A 333 -12.61 4.40 5.65
C ALA A 333 -13.71 5.46 5.51
N PRO A 334 -13.45 6.74 5.85
CA PRO A 334 -14.42 7.80 5.67
C PRO A 334 -14.81 7.92 4.20
N THR A 335 -16.09 8.20 3.97
CA THR A 335 -16.62 8.43 2.63
C THR A 335 -17.11 9.86 2.47
N VAL A 336 -17.20 10.33 1.24
CA VAL A 336 -17.71 11.66 0.92
C VAL A 336 -19.14 11.90 1.42
N TRP A 337 -19.96 10.85 1.55
CA TRP A 337 -21.31 10.95 2.10
C TRP A 337 -21.27 11.27 3.60
N ASP A 338 -20.43 10.55 4.36
CA ASP A 338 -20.28 10.77 5.82
C ASP A 338 -19.70 12.14 6.18
N GLN A 339 -19.12 12.85 5.21
CA GLN A 339 -18.39 14.10 5.42
C GLN A 339 -19.19 15.35 5.05
N VAL A 340 -20.23 15.21 4.20
CA VAL A 340 -21.00 16.33 3.64
C VAL A 340 -22.46 16.35 4.13
N GLU A 341 -22.91 15.27 4.78
CA GLU A 341 -24.08 15.28 5.68
C GLU A 341 -23.85 16.20 6.88
#